data_AF-A0A0K8W0D9-F1
#
_entry.id   AF-A0A0K8W0D9-F1
#
_cell.length_a   1.000
_cell.length_b   1.000
_cell.length_c   1.000
_cell.angle_alpha   90.00
_cell.angle_beta   90.00
_cell.angle_gamma   90.00
#
_symmetry.space_group_name_H-M   'P 1'
#
loop_
_entity.id
_entity.type
_entity.pdbx_description
1 polymer ?
#
loop_
_entity_poly.entity_id
_entity_poly.type
_entity_poly.pdbx_seq_one_letter_code
_entity_poly.pdbx_strand_id
1 'polypeptide(L)'
;MPLSTNTSTFTSEVSRAAVSGNLDAPEGGFDAIMQAIVCRQQIGWREKARRLLVFSTDAGFHYAGDGKLGGVIAPNDGECHLSGEGLYTHSVIQDYPSISQINHKVKQNSINVIFAVTANQHSVYEKLAHHIEGSSSAVLSEDSSNVVDLVRSEYSKISSAIEMKDNATSNIKITYHSACLNGGPEIPTAKCDGLKVGDVVNFTAQILVTSCPTDPREWNQVIQIYPVGINESLVIDLEMLCSCPCERPGTTGYEAHSPKCNNHGTLMCGVCECDDMHFGHNCECSTSDVHTGSDKDLVCRADNTTQVDCNNRGTCLCGVCECEKRSNPEEIISGKFCECDNFSCERRKNVLCSGPDHGTCECSHCVCKPGWTGSACDCRESTDTCMPPNGGELCSGNGECECGVCKCKSTPEGRYSGKVCEKCPTCAGRCLELKHCVQCQMYKTGEFKDEDKCAANCSNTFVPIGEEKIVIDEEKDELLCIFFDEDDCKYTFKYSEVNGKLEVHAQQERECPPKVFMLGIVLGVIAAIVLVGLAILLLWKLLTTIHDRREFARFEKERMNAKWDTGENPIYKQATSTFKNPMYAGQ
;
A
#
# COMPACT_ATOMS: atom_id res chain seq x y z
N MET A 1 -15.13 -18.35 40.99
CA MET A 1 -16.48 -18.97 41.11
C MET A 1 -17.00 -19.36 39.74
N PRO A 2 -17.68 -20.51 39.58
CA PRO A 2 -18.39 -20.85 38.34
C PRO A 2 -19.63 -19.96 38.12
N LEU A 3 -20.10 -19.87 36.87
CA LEU A 3 -21.31 -19.14 36.50
C LEU A 3 -22.54 -19.70 37.25
N SER A 4 -23.29 -18.80 37.90
CA SER A 4 -24.45 -19.15 38.73
C SER A 4 -25.51 -18.06 38.66
N THR A 5 -26.77 -18.44 38.87
CA THR A 5 -27.90 -17.50 38.99
C THR A 5 -28.02 -16.90 40.39
N ASN A 6 -27.23 -17.37 41.36
CA ASN A 6 -27.27 -16.88 42.74
C ASN A 6 -26.41 -15.61 42.91
N THR A 7 -27.07 -14.46 42.91
CA THR A 7 -26.43 -13.15 43.05
C THR A 7 -25.83 -12.92 44.43
N SER A 8 -26.37 -13.51 45.50
CA SER A 8 -25.83 -13.33 46.86
C SER A 8 -24.49 -14.03 47.03
N THR A 9 -24.31 -15.20 46.40
CA THR A 9 -23.00 -15.88 46.33
C THR A 9 -21.98 -15.02 45.59
N PHE A 10 -22.36 -14.40 44.47
CA PHE A 10 -21.47 -13.48 43.75
C PHE A 10 -21.01 -12.33 44.65
N THR A 11 -21.95 -11.64 45.34
CA THR A 11 -21.61 -10.56 46.27
C THR A 11 -20.66 -11.03 47.37
N SER A 12 -20.93 -12.19 47.97
CA SER A 12 -20.09 -12.76 49.03
C SER A 12 -18.68 -13.10 48.55
N GLU A 13 -18.53 -13.67 47.35
CA GLU A 13 -17.22 -14.04 46.79
C GLU A 13 -16.42 -12.80 46.38
N VAL A 14 -17.07 -11.77 45.81
CA VAL A 14 -16.42 -10.49 45.50
C VAL A 14 -15.92 -9.80 46.77
N SER A 15 -16.71 -9.76 47.84
CA SER A 15 -16.28 -9.18 49.12
C SER A 15 -15.13 -9.94 49.79
N ARG A 16 -14.94 -11.23 49.46
CA ARG A 16 -13.86 -12.07 49.98
C ARG A 16 -12.60 -12.04 49.11
N ALA A 17 -12.68 -11.49 47.89
CA ALA A 17 -11.55 -11.46 46.97
C ALA A 17 -10.41 -10.60 47.55
N ALA A 18 -9.22 -11.20 47.65
CA ALA A 18 -8.04 -10.49 48.12
C ALA A 18 -7.44 -9.64 47.00
N VAL A 19 -6.96 -8.45 47.34
CA VAL A 19 -6.16 -7.62 46.44
C VAL A 19 -4.70 -8.07 46.55
N SER A 20 -4.06 -8.30 45.41
CA SER A 20 -2.63 -8.61 45.30
C SER A 20 -1.90 -7.42 44.67
N GLY A 21 -0.57 -7.48 44.61
CA GLY A 21 0.26 -6.51 43.89
C GLY A 21 1.31 -7.19 43.02
N ASN A 22 1.73 -6.50 41.96
CA ASN A 22 2.81 -6.87 41.05
C ASN A 22 4.00 -5.91 41.18
N LEU A 23 5.15 -6.28 40.60
CA LEU A 23 6.39 -5.51 40.66
C LEU A 23 6.51 -4.50 39.51
N ASP A 24 6.03 -4.89 38.33
CA ASP A 24 6.02 -4.11 37.10
C ASP A 24 4.60 -3.63 36.75
N ALA A 25 4.49 -2.78 35.72
CA ALA A 25 3.23 -2.13 35.38
C ALA A 25 2.26 -3.00 34.57
N PRO A 26 2.67 -3.76 33.53
CA PRO A 26 1.75 -4.65 32.81
C PRO A 26 1.34 -5.85 33.68
N GLU A 27 0.14 -6.36 33.43
CA GLU A 27 -0.39 -7.52 34.16
C GLU A 27 -0.54 -8.77 33.28
N GLY A 28 -0.60 -9.94 33.92
CA GLY A 28 -0.81 -11.24 33.27
C GLY A 28 -2.26 -11.52 32.86
N GLY A 29 -3.04 -10.49 32.50
CA GLY A 29 -4.48 -10.62 32.23
C GLY A 29 -4.83 -11.56 31.07
N PHE A 30 -3.91 -11.73 30.11
CA PHE A 30 -4.08 -12.60 28.96
C PHE A 30 -4.14 -14.09 29.33
N ASP A 31 -3.41 -14.53 30.36
CA ASP A 31 -3.55 -15.89 30.89
C ASP A 31 -4.95 -16.13 31.46
N ALA A 32 -5.46 -15.16 32.22
CA ALA A 32 -6.80 -15.23 32.79
C ALA A 32 -7.88 -15.28 31.71
N ILE A 33 -7.75 -14.45 30.66
CA ILE A 33 -8.65 -14.47 29.50
C ILE A 33 -8.61 -15.85 28.83
N MET A 34 -7.42 -16.38 28.54
CA MET A 34 -7.29 -17.69 27.90
C MET A 34 -7.96 -18.79 28.72
N GLN A 35 -7.63 -18.89 30.01
CA GLN A 35 -8.20 -19.90 30.89
C GLN A 35 -9.72 -19.75 31.04
N ALA A 36 -10.24 -18.52 31.12
CA ALA A 36 -11.68 -18.28 31.19
C ALA A 36 -12.42 -18.70 29.90
N ILE A 37 -11.76 -18.64 28.74
CA ILE A 37 -12.33 -19.08 27.46
C ILE A 37 -12.33 -20.61 27.37
N VAL A 38 -11.20 -21.27 27.65
CA VAL A 38 -11.00 -22.69 27.33
C VAL A 38 -11.49 -23.63 28.44
N CYS A 39 -11.52 -23.20 29.69
CA CYS A 39 -12.01 -23.99 30.82
C CYS A 39 -13.55 -23.99 30.94
N ARG A 40 -14.23 -24.45 29.87
CA ARG A 40 -15.69 -24.38 29.73
C ARG A 40 -16.45 -25.00 30.90
N GLN A 41 -15.98 -26.12 31.42
CA GLN A 41 -16.65 -26.86 32.49
C GLN A 41 -16.47 -26.17 33.85
N GLN A 42 -15.26 -25.70 34.15
CA GLN A 42 -14.92 -25.04 35.41
C GLN A 42 -15.58 -23.66 35.51
N ILE A 43 -15.63 -22.92 34.40
CA ILE A 43 -16.33 -21.63 34.32
C ILE A 43 -17.85 -21.83 34.23
N GLY A 44 -18.32 -22.88 33.56
CA GLY A 44 -19.74 -23.21 33.43
C GLY A 44 -20.43 -22.52 32.24
N TRP A 45 -19.74 -22.37 31.11
CA TRP A 45 -20.33 -21.79 29.90
C TRP A 45 -21.48 -22.67 29.38
N ARG A 46 -22.66 -22.06 29.21
CA ARG A 46 -23.82 -22.76 28.64
C ARG A 46 -23.70 -22.88 27.12
N GLU A 47 -24.23 -23.96 26.55
CA GLU A 47 -24.24 -24.18 25.10
C GLU A 47 -25.12 -23.18 24.35
N LYS A 48 -26.34 -22.96 24.85
CA LYS A 48 -27.35 -22.07 24.25
C LYS A 48 -27.44 -20.74 24.98
N ALA A 49 -26.36 -19.98 24.98
CA ALA A 49 -26.33 -18.63 25.57
C ALA A 49 -25.29 -17.76 24.87
N ARG A 50 -25.52 -16.44 24.86
CA ARG A 50 -24.46 -15.47 24.57
C ARG A 50 -23.46 -15.49 25.71
N ARG A 51 -22.19 -15.67 25.39
CA ARG A 51 -21.10 -15.76 26.37
C ARG A 51 -20.39 -14.42 26.39
N LEU A 52 -20.40 -13.75 27.55
CA LEU A 52 -19.80 -12.43 27.75
C LEU A 52 -18.67 -12.56 28.76
N LEU A 53 -17.45 -12.26 28.34
CA LEU A 53 -16.28 -12.17 29.21
C LEU A 53 -15.96 -10.70 29.44
N VAL A 54 -16.21 -10.19 30.64
CA VAL A 54 -15.86 -8.82 31.02
C VAL A 54 -14.47 -8.85 31.63
N PHE A 55 -13.51 -8.20 30.98
CA PHE A 55 -12.14 -8.05 31.45
C PHE A 55 -11.93 -6.62 31.92
N SER A 56 -11.65 -6.42 33.21
CA SER A 56 -11.47 -5.11 33.82
C SER A 56 -10.04 -4.92 34.32
N THR A 57 -9.39 -3.81 33.95
CA THR A 57 -8.05 -3.44 34.42
C THR A 57 -7.79 -1.95 34.23
N ASP A 58 -6.85 -1.40 34.99
CA ASP A 58 -6.31 -0.05 34.87
C ASP A 58 -4.90 -0.01 34.24
N ALA A 59 -4.38 -1.17 33.84
CA ALA A 59 -3.02 -1.37 33.37
C ALA A 59 -2.93 -2.01 31.98
N GLY A 60 -1.71 -2.04 31.44
CA GLY A 60 -1.39 -2.79 30.23
C GLY A 60 -1.36 -4.31 30.47
N PHE A 61 -1.05 -5.07 29.44
CA PHE A 61 -0.99 -6.53 29.49
C PHE A 61 0.35 -7.07 29.01
N HIS A 62 0.78 -8.18 29.58
CA HIS A 62 1.82 -9.03 29.00
C HIS A 62 1.25 -9.94 27.90
N TYR A 63 2.09 -10.25 26.92
CA TYR A 63 1.75 -11.13 25.80
C TYR A 63 2.93 -12.04 25.45
N ALA A 64 2.70 -13.02 24.58
CA ALA A 64 3.70 -14.01 24.17
C ALA A 64 5.06 -13.38 23.85
N GLY A 65 6.10 -13.90 24.48
CA GLY A 65 7.48 -13.42 24.43
C GLY A 65 7.94 -12.77 25.73
N ASP A 66 7.04 -12.16 26.50
CA ASP A 66 7.40 -11.45 27.74
C ASP A 66 7.85 -12.41 28.85
N GLY A 67 7.29 -13.63 28.91
CA GLY A 67 7.65 -14.65 29.88
C GLY A 67 9.12 -15.07 29.82
N LYS A 68 9.80 -14.81 28.69
CA LYS A 68 11.24 -15.05 28.51
C LYS A 68 12.08 -14.35 29.57
N LEU A 69 11.68 -13.16 30.03
CA LEU A 69 12.39 -12.44 31.10
C LEU A 69 12.30 -13.15 32.46
N GLY A 70 11.22 -13.89 32.69
CA GLY A 70 11.01 -14.75 33.87
C GLY A 70 11.55 -16.17 33.70
N GLY A 71 12.22 -16.49 32.59
CA GLY A 71 12.70 -17.84 32.28
C GLY A 71 11.60 -18.80 31.78
N VAL A 72 10.40 -18.29 31.49
CA VAL A 72 9.27 -19.06 31.00
C VAL A 72 9.22 -18.96 29.48
N ILE A 73 9.69 -20.00 28.80
CA ILE A 73 9.88 -20.00 27.33
C ILE A 73 8.95 -20.97 26.58
N ALA A 74 8.21 -21.81 27.31
CA ALA A 74 7.29 -22.75 26.68
C ALA A 74 6.05 -21.97 26.19
N PRO A 75 5.67 -22.04 24.91
CA PRO A 75 4.48 -21.33 24.43
C PRO A 75 3.21 -21.81 25.14
N ASN A 76 2.25 -20.90 25.31
CA ASN A 76 0.90 -21.26 25.76
C ASN A 76 0.28 -22.30 24.81
N ASP A 77 -0.31 -23.37 25.35
CA ASP A 77 -0.92 -24.43 24.54
C ASP A 77 -2.39 -24.16 24.17
N GLY A 78 -3.01 -23.15 24.78
CA GLY A 78 -4.43 -22.83 24.60
C GLY A 78 -5.38 -23.88 25.18
N GLU A 79 -4.92 -24.66 26.17
CA GLU A 79 -5.71 -25.68 26.87
C GLU A 79 -6.02 -25.27 28.31
N CYS A 80 -6.94 -26.00 28.95
CA CYS A 80 -7.40 -25.69 30.31
C CYS A 80 -6.47 -26.28 31.39
N HIS A 81 -6.01 -25.41 32.30
CA HIS A 81 -5.02 -25.71 33.34
C HIS A 81 -5.40 -25.15 34.71
N LEU A 82 -6.70 -25.19 35.05
CA LEU A 82 -7.18 -24.82 36.38
C LEU A 82 -7.10 -26.00 37.36
N SER A 83 -6.60 -25.73 38.57
CA SER A 83 -6.64 -26.67 39.68
C SER A 83 -8.09 -26.89 40.16
N GLY A 84 -8.29 -27.88 41.06
CA GLY A 84 -9.59 -28.08 41.71
C GLY A 84 -10.07 -26.87 42.54
N GLU A 85 -9.15 -25.97 42.92
CA GLU A 85 -9.45 -24.72 43.62
C GLU A 85 -9.68 -23.54 42.67
N GLY A 86 -9.55 -23.75 41.35
CA GLY A 86 -9.72 -22.72 40.33
C GLY A 86 -8.48 -21.83 40.13
N LEU A 87 -7.30 -22.28 40.55
CA LEU A 87 -6.04 -21.57 40.34
C LEU A 87 -5.35 -22.02 39.05
N TYR A 88 -4.78 -21.09 38.29
CA TYR A 88 -4.01 -21.40 37.10
C TYR A 88 -2.67 -22.06 37.47
N THR A 89 -2.49 -23.30 37.04
CA THR A 89 -1.34 -24.14 37.45
C THR A 89 -0.10 -23.95 36.59
N HIS A 90 -0.25 -23.39 35.38
CA HIS A 90 0.82 -23.29 34.38
C HIS A 90 1.39 -21.87 34.22
N SER A 91 1.07 -20.93 35.12
CA SER A 91 1.54 -19.54 35.08
C SER A 91 3.07 -19.38 35.13
N VAL A 92 3.77 -20.35 35.72
CA VAL A 92 5.25 -20.39 35.79
C VAL A 92 5.87 -21.38 34.81
N ILE A 93 5.05 -22.06 34.01
CA ILE A 93 5.46 -23.14 33.10
C ILE A 93 5.31 -22.70 31.65
N GLN A 94 4.22 -22.01 31.33
CA GLN A 94 3.89 -21.51 30.00
C GLN A 94 3.95 -19.99 29.95
N ASP A 95 4.46 -19.47 28.84
CA ASP A 95 4.46 -18.06 28.50
C ASP A 95 3.02 -17.58 28.26
N TYR A 96 2.85 -16.26 28.28
CA TYR A 96 1.57 -15.62 28.02
C TYR A 96 1.06 -15.98 26.62
N PRO A 97 -0.26 -16.08 26.40
CA PRO A 97 -0.81 -16.36 25.09
C PRO A 97 -0.62 -15.16 24.16
N SER A 98 -0.46 -15.44 22.86
CA SER A 98 -0.47 -14.42 21.83
C SER A 98 -1.90 -13.92 21.56
N ILE A 99 -2.02 -12.71 20.99
CA ILE A 99 -3.31 -12.15 20.55
C ILE A 99 -4.01 -13.09 19.57
N SER A 100 -3.26 -13.73 18.67
CA SER A 100 -3.79 -14.69 17.70
C SER A 100 -4.37 -15.94 18.37
N GLN A 101 -3.70 -16.48 19.40
CA GLN A 101 -4.21 -17.62 20.16
C GLN A 101 -5.50 -17.26 20.91
N ILE A 102 -5.56 -16.09 21.54
CA ILE A 102 -6.78 -15.60 22.18
C ILE A 102 -7.90 -15.49 21.14
N ASN A 103 -7.67 -14.81 20.01
CA ASN A 103 -8.67 -14.66 18.96
C ASN A 103 -9.16 -16.02 18.43
N HIS A 104 -8.25 -16.97 18.21
CA HIS A 104 -8.60 -18.32 17.79
C HIS A 104 -9.53 -19.02 18.80
N LYS A 105 -9.19 -18.99 20.10
CA LYS A 105 -9.99 -19.63 21.14
C LYS A 105 -11.30 -18.87 21.41
N VAL A 106 -11.33 -17.54 21.25
CA VAL A 106 -12.56 -16.72 21.28
C VAL A 106 -13.53 -17.15 20.20
N LYS A 107 -13.06 -17.30 18.95
CA LYS A 107 -13.87 -17.79 17.82
C LYS A 107 -14.39 -19.20 18.06
N GLN A 108 -13.49 -20.12 18.45
CA GLN A 108 -13.84 -21.52 18.72
C GLN A 108 -14.91 -21.69 19.81
N ASN A 109 -14.92 -20.79 20.80
CA ASN A 109 -15.82 -20.84 21.94
C ASN A 109 -16.94 -19.80 21.89
N SER A 110 -17.11 -19.07 20.78
CA SER A 110 -18.13 -18.04 20.59
C SER A 110 -18.25 -17.07 21.78
N ILE A 111 -17.11 -16.60 22.29
CA ILE A 111 -17.05 -15.66 23.41
C ILE A 111 -17.10 -14.23 22.87
N ASN A 112 -17.79 -13.33 23.57
CA ASN A 112 -17.69 -11.89 23.33
C ASN A 112 -16.87 -11.28 24.48
N VAL A 113 -15.78 -10.60 24.16
CA VAL A 113 -14.86 -10.04 25.17
C VAL A 113 -15.09 -8.54 25.31
N ILE A 114 -15.40 -8.08 26.51
CA ILE A 114 -15.60 -6.66 26.80
C ILE A 114 -14.40 -6.20 27.63
N PHE A 115 -13.53 -5.39 27.03
CA PHE A 115 -12.43 -4.73 27.72
C PHE A 115 -12.95 -3.46 28.42
N ALA A 116 -13.19 -3.57 29.73
CA ALA A 116 -13.58 -2.46 30.60
C ALA A 116 -12.34 -1.84 31.23
N VAL A 117 -11.75 -0.84 30.60
CA VAL A 117 -10.44 -0.31 31.00
C VAL A 117 -10.47 1.18 31.31
N THR A 118 -9.60 1.65 32.20
CA THR A 118 -9.50 3.08 32.53
C THR A 118 -9.12 3.93 31.32
N ALA A 119 -9.45 5.22 31.36
CA ALA A 119 -9.31 6.13 30.22
C ALA A 119 -7.88 6.21 29.64
N ASN A 120 -6.86 6.07 30.48
CA ASN A 120 -5.45 6.04 30.08
C ASN A 120 -5.08 4.78 29.25
N GLN A 121 -5.75 3.65 29.46
CA GLN A 121 -5.49 2.39 28.73
C GLN A 121 -6.41 2.18 27.52
N HIS A 122 -7.52 2.91 27.44
CA HIS A 122 -8.55 2.71 26.41
C HIS A 122 -7.99 2.63 24.99
N SER A 123 -7.08 3.53 24.61
CA SER A 123 -6.51 3.57 23.26
C SER A 123 -5.73 2.30 22.87
N VAL A 124 -5.17 1.58 23.84
CA VAL A 124 -4.42 0.33 23.61
C VAL A 124 -5.40 -0.82 23.45
N TYR A 125 -6.39 -0.93 24.34
CA TYR A 125 -7.39 -1.99 24.28
C TYR A 125 -8.39 -1.83 23.14
N GLU A 126 -8.65 -0.61 22.68
CA GLU A 126 -9.42 -0.35 21.46
C GLU A 126 -8.71 -0.94 20.23
N LYS A 127 -7.38 -0.77 20.13
CA LYS A 127 -6.59 -1.41 19.08
C LYS A 127 -6.57 -2.93 19.23
N LEU A 128 -6.47 -3.44 20.45
CA LEU A 128 -6.55 -4.88 20.72
C LEU A 128 -7.90 -5.45 20.28
N ALA A 129 -8.99 -4.73 20.54
CA ALA A 129 -10.33 -5.17 20.21
C ALA A 129 -10.53 -5.36 18.70
N HIS A 130 -9.85 -4.57 17.86
CA HIS A 130 -9.85 -4.77 16.41
C HIS A 130 -9.18 -6.08 15.94
N HIS A 131 -8.33 -6.69 16.77
CA HIS A 131 -7.65 -7.95 16.44
C HIS A 131 -8.36 -9.19 17.01
N ILE A 132 -9.33 -9.01 17.92
CA ILE A 132 -10.08 -10.09 18.55
C ILE A 132 -11.54 -9.98 18.14
N GLU A 133 -12.02 -11.01 17.46
CA GLU A 133 -13.39 -11.05 16.96
C GLU A 133 -14.42 -11.08 18.09
N GLY A 134 -15.51 -10.33 17.94
CA GLY A 134 -16.54 -10.24 18.98
C GLY A 134 -16.08 -9.50 20.24
N SER A 135 -15.02 -8.68 20.14
CA SER A 135 -14.56 -7.89 21.26
C SER A 135 -14.86 -6.39 21.13
N SER A 136 -14.97 -5.72 22.26
CA SER A 136 -15.16 -4.28 22.36
C SER A 136 -14.34 -3.70 23.51
N SER A 137 -14.08 -2.39 23.45
CA SER A 137 -13.42 -1.63 24.51
C SER A 137 -14.33 -0.51 24.99
N ALA A 138 -14.40 -0.33 26.31
CA ALA A 138 -15.20 0.71 26.93
C ALA A 138 -14.46 1.30 28.16
N VAL A 139 -14.71 2.58 28.42
CA VAL A 139 -14.03 3.32 29.50
C VAL A 139 -14.66 2.99 30.85
N LEU A 140 -13.87 2.41 31.74
CA LEU A 140 -14.17 2.16 33.15
C LEU A 140 -13.70 3.37 33.99
N SER A 141 -14.50 3.78 34.97
CA SER A 141 -14.08 4.79 35.95
C SER A 141 -13.02 4.22 36.88
N GLU A 142 -12.16 5.07 37.46
CA GLU A 142 -11.06 4.62 38.34
C GLU A 142 -11.56 3.85 39.57
N ASP A 143 -12.79 4.14 40.04
CA ASP A 143 -13.47 3.45 41.13
C ASP A 143 -14.38 2.30 40.68
N SER A 144 -14.42 2.01 39.37
CA SER A 144 -15.32 1.05 38.73
C SER A 144 -16.83 1.27 38.98
N SER A 145 -17.23 2.46 39.43
CA SER A 145 -18.64 2.79 39.72
C SER A 145 -19.56 2.68 38.52
N ASN A 146 -19.04 2.85 37.29
CA ASN A 146 -19.83 2.77 36.05
C ASN A 146 -19.90 1.37 35.43
N VAL A 147 -19.37 0.31 36.07
CA VAL A 147 -19.26 -1.03 35.48
C VAL A 147 -20.61 -1.63 35.07
N VAL A 148 -21.69 -1.37 35.82
CA VAL A 148 -23.02 -1.90 35.54
C VAL A 148 -23.60 -1.29 34.25
N ASP A 149 -23.48 0.03 34.10
CA ASP A 149 -23.97 0.74 32.92
C ASP A 149 -23.10 0.41 31.69
N LEU A 150 -21.79 0.24 31.89
CA LEU A 150 -20.86 -0.22 30.85
C LEU A 150 -21.30 -1.58 30.31
N VAL A 151 -21.45 -2.59 31.16
CA VAL A 151 -21.86 -3.94 30.74
C VAL A 151 -23.23 -3.91 30.07
N ARG A 152 -24.18 -3.12 30.58
CA ARG A 152 -25.49 -2.94 29.95
C ARG A 152 -25.38 -2.34 28.54
N SER A 153 -24.56 -1.30 28.36
CA SER A 153 -24.38 -0.65 27.05
C SER A 153 -23.69 -1.57 26.05
N GLU A 154 -22.65 -2.30 26.47
CA GLU A 154 -21.91 -3.21 25.59
C GLU A 154 -22.76 -4.42 25.21
N TYR A 155 -23.52 -4.97 26.16
CA TYR A 155 -24.50 -6.00 25.86
C TYR A 155 -25.56 -5.51 24.87
N SER A 156 -26.03 -4.27 25.00
CA SER A 156 -26.99 -3.70 24.05
C SER A 156 -26.40 -3.58 22.65
N LYS A 157 -25.12 -3.20 22.50
CA LYS A 157 -24.42 -3.14 21.21
C LYS A 157 -24.26 -4.53 20.59
N ILE A 158 -23.86 -5.51 21.39
CA ILE A 158 -23.67 -6.90 20.95
C ILE A 158 -25.00 -7.54 20.54
N SER A 159 -26.09 -7.25 21.28
CA SER A 159 -27.41 -7.81 20.98
C SER A 159 -28.15 -7.09 19.84
N SER A 160 -27.80 -5.84 19.55
CA SER A 160 -28.39 -5.06 18.46
C SER A 160 -27.66 -5.18 17.13
N ALA A 161 -26.65 -6.04 17.03
CA ALA A 161 -25.92 -6.26 15.80
C ALA A 161 -25.72 -7.75 15.53
N ILE A 162 -25.69 -8.10 14.24
CA ILE A 162 -25.24 -9.39 13.73
C ILE A 162 -24.20 -9.13 12.65
N GLU A 163 -23.04 -9.76 12.79
CA GLU A 163 -21.96 -9.75 11.81
C GLU A 163 -21.66 -11.19 11.40
N MET A 164 -21.71 -11.46 10.10
CA MET A 164 -21.42 -12.76 9.50
C MET A 164 -19.95 -12.86 9.12
N LYS A 165 -19.35 -14.02 9.39
CA LYS A 165 -17.97 -14.34 9.01
C LYS A 165 -17.86 -15.78 8.55
N ASP A 166 -16.73 -16.09 7.93
CA ASP A 166 -16.38 -17.41 7.46
C ASP A 166 -14.91 -17.75 7.66
N ASN A 167 -14.60 -19.02 7.47
CA ASN A 167 -13.25 -19.57 7.49
C ASN A 167 -12.75 -19.98 6.08
N ALA A 168 -13.28 -19.37 5.01
CA ALA A 168 -12.90 -19.74 3.65
C ALA A 168 -11.40 -19.48 3.38
N THR A 169 -10.80 -20.33 2.54
CA THR A 169 -9.39 -20.22 2.14
C THR A 169 -9.21 -19.25 0.97
N SER A 170 -7.97 -18.92 0.60
CA SER A 170 -7.68 -17.95 -0.48
C SER A 170 -8.23 -18.34 -1.87
N ASN A 171 -8.54 -19.62 -2.08
CA ASN A 171 -9.12 -20.16 -3.31
C ASN A 171 -10.64 -19.94 -3.42
N ILE A 172 -11.26 -19.45 -2.34
CA ILE A 172 -12.69 -19.18 -2.28
C ILE A 172 -12.90 -17.77 -1.74
N LYS A 173 -13.72 -16.99 -2.43
CA LYS A 173 -14.16 -15.68 -1.99
C LYS A 173 -15.64 -15.74 -1.66
N ILE A 174 -15.97 -15.42 -0.41
CA ILE A 174 -17.36 -15.27 0.04
C ILE A 174 -17.67 -13.78 0.19
N THR A 175 -18.73 -13.32 -0.47
CA THR A 175 -19.25 -11.96 -0.36
C THR A 175 -20.67 -11.96 0.17
N TYR A 176 -20.92 -11.14 1.18
CA TYR A 176 -22.21 -11.06 1.85
C TYR A 176 -23.02 -9.86 1.36
N HIS A 177 -24.31 -10.10 1.16
CA HIS A 177 -25.29 -9.07 0.83
C HIS A 177 -26.46 -9.17 1.79
N SER A 178 -26.99 -8.03 2.22
CA SER A 178 -28.19 -7.98 3.05
C SER A 178 -28.90 -6.64 2.88
N ALA A 179 -30.23 -6.65 2.97
CA ALA A 179 -31.04 -5.44 3.13
C ALA A 179 -31.20 -5.03 4.61
N CYS A 180 -30.61 -5.79 5.55
CA CYS A 180 -30.85 -5.67 6.99
C CYS A 180 -32.35 -5.58 7.30
N LEU A 181 -32.79 -4.52 7.98
CA LEU A 181 -34.21 -4.25 8.27
C LEU A 181 -34.84 -3.23 7.32
N ASN A 182 -34.10 -2.75 6.31
CA ASN A 182 -34.48 -1.56 5.53
C ASN A 182 -35.48 -1.86 4.41
N GLY A 183 -35.90 -3.11 4.20
CA GLY A 183 -36.90 -3.50 3.20
C GLY A 183 -36.57 -3.08 1.75
N GLY A 184 -35.32 -2.68 1.49
CA GLY A 184 -34.81 -2.18 0.23
C GLY A 184 -33.97 -3.22 -0.53
N PRO A 185 -33.29 -2.82 -1.61
CA PRO A 185 -32.38 -3.71 -2.32
C PRO A 185 -31.21 -4.14 -1.43
N GLU A 186 -30.73 -5.37 -1.64
CA GLU A 186 -29.58 -5.87 -0.89
C GLU A 186 -28.34 -5.01 -1.17
N ILE A 187 -27.64 -4.62 -0.12
CA ILE A 187 -26.35 -3.95 -0.21
C ILE A 187 -25.23 -4.93 0.16
N PRO A 188 -24.02 -4.79 -0.42
CA PRO A 188 -22.86 -5.56 0.01
C PRO A 188 -22.52 -5.22 1.47
N THR A 189 -22.89 -6.11 2.38
CA THR A 189 -22.60 -5.99 3.82
C THR A 189 -22.65 -7.35 4.48
N ALA A 190 -21.69 -7.59 5.39
CA ALA A 190 -21.70 -8.73 6.29
C ALA A 190 -22.28 -8.37 7.67
N LYS A 191 -22.66 -7.11 7.89
CA LYS A 191 -23.08 -6.61 9.20
C LYS A 191 -24.38 -5.82 9.12
N CYS A 192 -25.27 -6.09 10.07
CA CYS A 192 -26.49 -5.35 10.29
C CYS A 192 -26.57 -4.88 11.74
N ASP A 193 -26.77 -3.57 11.94
CA ASP A 193 -26.88 -2.90 13.23
C ASP A 193 -28.32 -2.47 13.52
N GLY A 194 -28.59 -2.05 14.76
CA GLY A 194 -29.88 -1.49 15.18
C GLY A 194 -31.00 -2.52 15.36
N LEU A 195 -30.65 -3.80 15.45
CA LEU A 195 -31.57 -4.92 15.62
C LEU A 195 -32.18 -4.93 17.03
N LYS A 196 -33.42 -5.41 17.13
CA LYS A 196 -34.11 -5.69 18.38
C LYS A 196 -34.32 -7.20 18.53
N VAL A 197 -34.51 -7.62 19.77
CA VAL A 197 -34.83 -9.03 20.06
C VAL A 197 -36.12 -9.41 19.34
N GLY A 198 -36.05 -10.43 18.48
CA GLY A 198 -37.16 -10.92 17.67
C GLY A 198 -37.11 -10.50 16.20
N ASP A 199 -36.23 -9.55 15.84
CA ASP A 199 -36.01 -9.18 14.45
C ASP A 199 -35.35 -10.33 13.67
N VAL A 200 -35.72 -10.47 12.40
CA VAL A 200 -35.18 -11.47 11.47
C VAL A 200 -34.48 -10.76 10.33
N VAL A 201 -33.22 -11.13 10.09
CA VAL A 201 -32.38 -10.59 9.02
C VAL A 201 -31.92 -11.73 8.13
N ASN A 202 -31.99 -11.52 6.82
CA ASN A 202 -31.52 -12.46 5.82
C ASN A 202 -30.18 -11.98 5.23
N PHE A 203 -29.23 -12.89 5.11
CA PHE A 203 -27.95 -12.66 4.43
C PHE A 203 -27.86 -13.58 3.22
N THR A 204 -27.52 -13.00 2.07
CA THR A 204 -27.21 -13.72 0.84
C THR A 204 -25.69 -13.83 0.72
N ALA A 205 -25.15 -15.04 0.89
CA ALA A 205 -23.74 -15.33 0.72
C ALA A 205 -23.46 -15.79 -0.73
N GLN A 206 -22.66 -15.01 -1.46
CA GLN A 206 -22.19 -15.37 -2.80
C GLN A 206 -20.82 -16.01 -2.69
N ILE A 207 -20.70 -17.26 -3.15
CA ILE A 207 -19.48 -18.06 -3.07
C ILE A 207 -18.85 -18.12 -4.45
N LEU A 208 -17.63 -17.62 -4.58
CA LEU A 208 -16.86 -17.63 -5.81
C LEU A 208 -15.58 -18.45 -5.62
N VAL A 209 -15.40 -19.51 -6.40
CA VAL A 209 -14.13 -20.23 -6.48
C VAL A 209 -13.20 -19.44 -7.40
N THR A 210 -12.10 -18.92 -6.86
CA THR A 210 -11.16 -18.05 -7.58
C THR A 210 -10.09 -18.84 -8.32
N SER A 211 -9.67 -19.97 -7.76
CA SER A 211 -8.66 -20.86 -8.34
C SER A 211 -8.81 -22.28 -7.83
N CYS A 212 -8.33 -23.23 -8.62
CA CYS A 212 -8.20 -24.62 -8.22
C CYS A 212 -6.87 -24.83 -7.48
N PRO A 213 -6.87 -25.38 -6.26
CA PRO A 213 -5.67 -25.82 -5.59
C PRO A 213 -4.89 -26.83 -6.45
N THR A 214 -3.56 -26.78 -6.37
CA THR A 214 -2.69 -27.74 -7.08
C THR A 214 -2.82 -29.15 -6.53
N ASP A 215 -3.04 -29.28 -5.22
CA ASP A 215 -3.29 -30.56 -4.56
C ASP A 215 -4.77 -30.96 -4.68
N PRO A 216 -5.11 -32.07 -5.36
CA PRO A 216 -6.50 -32.53 -5.49
C PRO A 216 -7.18 -32.85 -4.15
N ARG A 217 -6.41 -33.08 -3.08
CA ARG A 217 -6.97 -33.29 -1.73
C ARG A 217 -7.65 -32.04 -1.18
N GLU A 218 -7.27 -30.86 -1.67
CA GLU A 218 -7.83 -29.57 -1.26
C GLU A 218 -9.06 -29.16 -2.11
N TRP A 219 -9.45 -29.95 -3.12
CA TRP A 219 -10.64 -29.67 -3.93
C TRP A 219 -11.94 -29.88 -3.15
N ASN A 220 -11.90 -30.67 -2.09
CA ASN A 220 -13.01 -30.82 -1.16
C ASN A 220 -12.71 -29.99 0.09
N GLN A 221 -13.55 -29.00 0.40
CA GLN A 221 -13.38 -28.14 1.55
C GLN A 221 -14.68 -28.04 2.36
N VAL A 222 -14.53 -27.98 3.68
CA VAL A 222 -15.65 -27.71 4.60
C VAL A 222 -15.53 -26.27 5.07
N ILE A 223 -16.46 -25.43 4.62
CA ILE A 223 -16.53 -24.02 4.98
C ILE A 223 -17.61 -23.82 6.04
N GLN A 224 -17.33 -22.98 7.02
CA GLN A 224 -18.29 -22.59 8.04
C GLN A 224 -18.58 -21.11 7.91
N ILE A 225 -19.84 -20.77 7.69
CA ILE A 225 -20.36 -19.40 7.80
C ILE A 225 -21.05 -19.28 9.15
N TYR A 226 -20.69 -18.29 9.96
CA TYR A 226 -21.18 -18.17 11.32
C TYR A 226 -21.38 -16.70 11.73
N PRO A 227 -22.34 -16.40 12.62
CA PRO A 227 -22.45 -15.08 13.23
C PRO A 227 -21.44 -14.94 14.38
N VAL A 228 -20.78 -13.79 14.44
CA VAL A 228 -19.81 -13.48 15.51
C VAL A 228 -20.47 -13.59 16.89
N GLY A 229 -19.81 -14.30 17.81
CA GLY A 229 -20.24 -14.40 19.21
C GLY A 229 -21.46 -15.30 19.46
N ILE A 230 -21.86 -16.11 18.47
CA ILE A 230 -22.96 -17.09 18.55
C ILE A 230 -22.40 -18.48 18.21
N ASN A 231 -22.94 -19.52 18.85
CA ASN A 231 -22.46 -20.91 18.75
C ASN A 231 -23.18 -21.73 17.67
N GLU A 232 -23.78 -21.07 16.68
CA GLU A 232 -24.49 -21.69 15.56
C GLU A 232 -23.78 -21.32 14.27
N SER A 233 -23.72 -22.25 13.31
CA SER A 233 -23.06 -22.03 12.02
C SER A 233 -23.75 -22.80 10.91
N LEU A 234 -23.59 -22.30 9.69
CA LEU A 234 -23.91 -22.99 8.44
C LEU A 234 -22.65 -23.68 7.93
N VAL A 235 -22.69 -25.00 7.82
CA VAL A 235 -21.60 -25.82 7.28
C VAL A 235 -21.87 -26.09 5.79
N ILE A 236 -20.86 -25.83 4.97
CA ILE A 236 -20.91 -25.96 3.51
C ILE A 236 -19.85 -26.98 3.10
N ASP A 237 -20.30 -28.09 2.55
CA ASP A 237 -19.43 -29.07 1.90
C ASP A 237 -19.25 -28.65 0.44
N LEU A 238 -18.07 -28.10 0.11
CA LEU A 238 -17.74 -27.57 -1.21
C LEU A 238 -16.84 -28.56 -1.96
N GLU A 239 -17.31 -29.05 -3.11
CA GLU A 239 -16.51 -29.78 -4.10
C GLU A 239 -16.15 -28.84 -5.26
N MET A 240 -14.84 -28.64 -5.48
CA MET A 240 -14.32 -27.87 -6.61
C MET A 240 -14.17 -28.75 -7.84
N LEU A 241 -14.79 -28.34 -8.95
CA LEU A 241 -14.72 -29.05 -10.23
C LEU A 241 -13.50 -28.61 -11.03
N CYS A 242 -12.32 -29.09 -10.63
CA CYS A 242 -11.02 -28.68 -11.19
C CYS A 242 -10.47 -29.59 -12.30
N SER A 243 -11.03 -30.80 -12.44
CA SER A 243 -10.65 -31.78 -13.47
C SER A 243 -11.81 -32.12 -14.39
N CYS A 244 -11.48 -32.52 -15.61
CA CYS A 244 -12.46 -33.09 -16.53
C CYS A 244 -12.74 -34.56 -16.17
N PRO A 245 -13.97 -35.06 -16.38
CA PRO A 245 -14.28 -36.47 -16.15
C PRO A 245 -13.37 -37.45 -16.93
N CYS A 246 -12.91 -37.09 -18.14
CA CYS A 246 -12.03 -37.91 -18.98
C CYS A 246 -10.57 -37.98 -18.52
N GLU A 247 -10.18 -37.21 -17.50
CA GLU A 247 -8.84 -37.26 -16.89
C GLU A 247 -8.77 -38.31 -15.77
N ARG A 248 -9.92 -38.86 -15.37
CA ARG A 248 -10.01 -39.77 -14.22
C ARG A 248 -9.76 -41.22 -14.65
N PRO A 249 -8.95 -42.00 -13.89
CA PRO A 249 -8.77 -43.42 -14.16
C PRO A 249 -10.10 -44.17 -14.27
N GLY A 250 -10.28 -44.95 -15.34
CA GLY A 250 -11.46 -45.77 -15.56
C GLY A 250 -12.62 -45.10 -16.31
N THR A 251 -12.47 -43.85 -16.76
CA THR A 251 -13.48 -43.19 -17.61
C THR A 251 -13.16 -43.32 -19.10
N THR A 252 -14.18 -43.11 -19.94
CA THR A 252 -14.02 -43.06 -21.39
C THR A 252 -13.18 -41.84 -21.77
N GLY A 253 -11.94 -42.08 -22.21
CA GLY A 253 -10.97 -41.03 -22.52
C GLY A 253 -9.70 -41.08 -21.68
N TYR A 254 -9.65 -41.96 -20.67
CA TYR A 254 -8.45 -42.27 -19.90
C TYR A 254 -7.92 -43.67 -20.27
N GLU A 255 -6.69 -43.75 -20.76
CA GLU A 255 -6.01 -45.01 -21.05
C GLU A 255 -4.53 -44.91 -20.67
N ALA A 256 -4.16 -45.49 -19.53
CA ALA A 256 -2.76 -45.55 -19.09
C ALA A 256 -1.93 -46.42 -20.05
N HIS A 257 -0.72 -45.97 -20.38
CA HIS A 257 0.17 -46.62 -21.35
C HIS A 257 -0.52 -46.87 -22.70
N SER A 258 -1.28 -45.88 -23.20
CA SER A 258 -2.05 -46.06 -24.43
C SER A 258 -1.13 -46.33 -25.62
N PRO A 259 -1.48 -47.28 -26.50
CA PRO A 259 -0.76 -47.49 -27.76
C PRO A 259 -0.74 -46.24 -28.66
N LYS A 260 -1.72 -45.34 -28.51
CA LYS A 260 -1.75 -44.05 -29.22
C LYS A 260 -0.65 -43.10 -28.74
N CYS A 261 -0.18 -43.28 -27.52
CA CYS A 261 0.92 -42.55 -26.89
C CYS A 261 2.22 -43.37 -26.92
N ASN A 262 2.39 -44.23 -27.94
CA ASN A 262 3.52 -45.16 -28.09
C ASN A 262 3.79 -46.06 -26.87
N ASN A 263 2.79 -46.28 -26.00
CA ASN A 263 2.91 -46.95 -24.70
C ASN A 263 3.84 -46.25 -23.69
N HIS A 264 4.26 -45.01 -23.97
CA HIS A 264 5.14 -44.17 -23.16
C HIS A 264 4.40 -43.00 -22.49
N GLY A 265 3.08 -43.12 -22.39
CA GLY A 265 2.24 -42.09 -21.81
C GLY A 265 0.80 -42.53 -21.59
N THR A 266 0.05 -41.71 -20.87
CA THR A 266 -1.37 -41.90 -20.61
C THR A 266 -2.17 -41.04 -21.56
N LEU A 267 -3.11 -41.63 -22.28
CA LEU A 267 -4.07 -40.87 -23.07
C LEU A 267 -5.13 -40.32 -22.12
N MET A 268 -5.24 -39.00 -22.02
CA MET A 268 -6.25 -38.28 -21.22
C MET A 268 -7.00 -37.29 -22.10
N CYS A 269 -8.33 -37.40 -22.15
CA CYS A 269 -9.19 -36.51 -22.94
C CYS A 269 -8.80 -36.36 -24.43
N GLY A 270 -8.16 -37.38 -25.00
CA GLY A 270 -7.72 -37.38 -26.40
C GLY A 270 -6.32 -36.80 -26.65
N VAL A 271 -5.57 -36.45 -25.60
CA VAL A 271 -4.18 -35.99 -25.66
C VAL A 271 -3.29 -36.91 -24.82
N CYS A 272 -2.03 -37.09 -25.21
CA CYS A 272 -1.08 -37.91 -24.45
C CYS A 272 -0.35 -37.08 -23.39
N GLU A 273 -0.38 -37.57 -22.15
CA GLU A 273 0.53 -37.16 -21.07
C GLU A 273 1.67 -38.18 -21.02
N CYS A 274 2.87 -37.76 -21.44
CA CYS A 274 4.04 -38.64 -21.54
C CYS A 274 4.69 -38.89 -20.18
N ASP A 275 5.39 -40.02 -20.06
CA ASP A 275 6.28 -40.26 -18.93
C ASP A 275 7.49 -39.30 -18.94
N ASP A 276 8.21 -39.22 -17.81
CA ASP A 276 9.31 -38.27 -17.61
C ASP A 276 10.44 -38.37 -18.66
N MET A 277 10.53 -39.49 -19.39
CA MET A 277 11.61 -39.77 -20.34
C MET A 277 11.21 -39.54 -21.79
N HIS A 278 9.93 -39.32 -22.09
CA HIS A 278 9.40 -39.15 -23.44
C HIS A 278 8.65 -37.84 -23.61
N PHE A 279 8.60 -37.35 -24.84
CA PHE A 279 7.91 -36.12 -25.21
C PHE A 279 7.44 -36.20 -26.66
N GLY A 280 6.65 -35.22 -27.08
CA GLY A 280 5.97 -35.22 -28.38
C GLY A 280 4.46 -35.44 -28.23
N HIS A 281 3.71 -35.24 -29.32
CA HIS A 281 2.25 -35.29 -29.27
C HIS A 281 1.72 -36.68 -28.88
N ASN A 282 2.46 -37.72 -29.26
CA ASN A 282 2.16 -39.12 -29.01
C ASN A 282 3.29 -39.81 -28.20
N CYS A 283 4.14 -39.05 -27.50
CA CYS A 283 5.29 -39.58 -26.77
C CYS A 283 6.27 -40.37 -27.65
N GLU A 284 6.43 -39.93 -28.89
CA GLU A 284 7.25 -40.59 -29.91
C GLU A 284 8.75 -40.32 -29.80
N CYS A 285 9.16 -39.35 -28.98
CA CYS A 285 10.54 -38.92 -28.82
C CYS A 285 11.03 -39.22 -27.41
N SER A 286 12.28 -39.68 -27.28
CA SER A 286 12.90 -39.99 -25.99
C SER A 286 14.06 -39.04 -25.68
N THR A 287 14.23 -38.73 -24.40
CA THR A 287 15.40 -38.03 -23.85
C THR A 287 16.72 -38.76 -24.15
N SER A 288 16.71 -40.08 -24.32
CA SER A 288 17.91 -40.83 -24.71
C SER A 288 18.32 -40.66 -26.18
N ASP A 289 17.39 -40.29 -27.06
CA ASP A 289 17.70 -40.02 -28.48
C ASP A 289 18.42 -38.68 -28.68
N VAL A 290 18.36 -37.80 -27.69
CA VAL A 290 19.06 -36.52 -27.64
C VAL A 290 20.56 -36.70 -27.33
N HIS A 291 20.93 -37.77 -26.62
CA HIS A 291 22.30 -37.97 -26.12
C HIS A 291 23.25 -38.74 -27.05
N THR A 292 22.79 -39.24 -28.20
CA THR A 292 23.67 -39.87 -29.21
C THR A 292 24.09 -38.85 -30.28
N GLY A 293 25.10 -38.04 -29.97
CA GLY A 293 25.83 -37.22 -30.93
C GLY A 293 25.73 -35.71 -30.65
N SER A 294 26.86 -35.13 -30.24
CA SER A 294 27.12 -33.75 -29.84
C SER A 294 26.95 -32.68 -30.95
N ASP A 295 25.93 -32.81 -31.80
CA ASP A 295 25.64 -31.87 -32.91
C ASP A 295 24.13 -31.67 -33.16
N LYS A 296 23.25 -32.18 -32.28
CA LYS A 296 21.78 -32.11 -32.46
C LYS A 296 21.01 -31.24 -31.45
N ASP A 297 21.69 -30.52 -30.56
CA ASP A 297 21.05 -29.49 -29.70
C ASP A 297 20.65 -28.21 -30.49
N LEU A 298 20.70 -28.27 -31.83
CA LEU A 298 20.58 -27.14 -32.75
C LEU A 298 19.41 -27.26 -33.74
N VAL A 299 18.60 -28.33 -33.71
CA VAL A 299 17.62 -28.56 -34.81
C VAL A 299 16.49 -27.51 -34.81
N CYS A 300 16.17 -26.93 -33.65
CA CYS A 300 15.15 -25.87 -33.48
C CYS A 300 15.73 -24.46 -33.28
N ARG A 301 17.03 -24.28 -33.52
CA ARG A 301 17.72 -22.99 -33.42
C ARG A 301 18.26 -22.57 -34.78
N ALA A 302 18.18 -21.29 -35.09
CA ALA A 302 18.63 -20.78 -36.39
C ALA A 302 20.16 -20.80 -36.50
N ASP A 303 20.88 -20.62 -35.39
CA ASP A 303 22.33 -20.59 -35.32
C ASP A 303 22.86 -21.06 -33.95
N ASN A 304 24.18 -21.27 -33.83
CA ASN A 304 24.81 -21.69 -32.57
C ASN A 304 24.91 -20.55 -31.53
N THR A 305 24.47 -19.33 -31.87
CA THR A 305 24.50 -18.15 -30.98
C THR A 305 23.17 -17.90 -30.30
N THR A 306 22.08 -18.41 -30.85
CA THR A 306 20.74 -18.34 -30.29
C THR A 306 20.61 -19.35 -29.14
N GLN A 307 20.25 -18.85 -27.97
CA GLN A 307 20.05 -19.67 -26.76
C GLN A 307 18.60 -20.17 -26.63
N VAL A 308 17.74 -19.83 -27.59
CA VAL A 308 16.29 -19.90 -27.47
C VAL A 308 15.72 -20.71 -28.62
N ASP A 309 14.99 -21.78 -28.31
CA ASP A 309 14.35 -22.64 -29.31
C ASP A 309 13.15 -21.93 -29.94
N CYS A 310 12.98 -22.08 -31.26
CA CYS A 310 11.83 -21.55 -32.01
C CYS A 310 11.55 -20.06 -31.77
N ASN A 311 12.60 -19.27 -31.51
CA ASN A 311 12.54 -17.84 -31.17
C ASN A 311 11.57 -17.50 -30.01
N ASN A 312 11.27 -18.46 -29.14
CA ASN A 312 10.25 -18.35 -28.07
C ASN A 312 8.84 -17.99 -28.59
N ARG A 313 8.56 -18.33 -29.85
CA ARG A 313 7.29 -18.07 -30.55
C ARG A 313 6.64 -19.36 -31.05
N GLY A 314 7.05 -20.47 -30.46
CA GLY A 314 6.64 -21.81 -30.82
C GLY A 314 7.26 -22.83 -29.87
N THR A 315 6.83 -24.08 -30.01
CA THR A 315 7.36 -25.20 -29.23
C THR A 315 8.21 -26.06 -30.14
N CYS A 316 9.42 -26.41 -29.69
CA CYS A 316 10.25 -27.39 -30.39
C CYS A 316 9.72 -28.78 -30.08
N LEU A 317 9.11 -29.43 -31.07
CA LEU A 317 8.62 -30.81 -30.96
C LEU A 317 9.44 -31.68 -31.90
N CYS A 318 10.22 -32.60 -31.31
CA CYS A 318 11.02 -33.57 -32.05
C CYS A 318 11.93 -32.96 -33.14
N GLY A 319 12.52 -31.79 -32.87
CA GLY A 319 13.41 -31.10 -33.79
C GLY A 319 12.73 -30.26 -34.87
N VAL A 320 11.41 -30.06 -34.80
CA VAL A 320 10.67 -29.13 -35.67
C VAL A 320 9.95 -28.10 -34.80
N CYS A 321 10.01 -26.84 -35.19
CA CYS A 321 9.28 -25.78 -34.50
C CYS A 321 7.81 -25.78 -34.93
N GLU A 322 6.90 -25.96 -33.98
CA GLU A 322 5.48 -25.66 -34.16
C GLU A 322 5.20 -24.24 -33.64
N CYS A 323 4.90 -23.33 -34.56
CA CYS A 323 4.68 -21.93 -34.22
C CYS A 323 3.34 -21.72 -33.51
N GLU A 324 3.35 -20.82 -32.54
CA GLU A 324 2.18 -20.54 -31.71
C GLU A 324 1.04 -19.95 -32.55
N LYS A 325 -0.17 -20.48 -32.35
CA LYS A 325 -1.39 -19.96 -32.98
C LYS A 325 -1.97 -18.84 -32.12
N ARG A 326 -2.21 -17.69 -32.73
CA ARG A 326 -2.78 -16.50 -32.08
C ARG A 326 -4.30 -16.62 -31.97
N SER A 327 -4.90 -15.86 -31.04
CA SER A 327 -6.37 -15.78 -30.89
C SER A 327 -7.07 -15.20 -32.12
N ASN A 328 -6.39 -14.33 -32.88
CA ASN A 328 -6.84 -13.85 -34.18
C ASN A 328 -6.26 -14.77 -35.28
N PRO A 329 -7.09 -15.48 -36.07
CA PRO A 329 -6.62 -16.36 -37.14
C PRO A 329 -5.87 -15.64 -38.27
N GLU A 330 -6.05 -14.33 -38.44
CA GLU A 330 -5.34 -13.54 -39.45
C GLU A 330 -3.89 -13.21 -39.03
N GLU A 331 -3.55 -13.36 -37.74
CA GLU A 331 -2.21 -13.16 -37.19
C GLU A 331 -1.42 -14.48 -37.22
N ILE A 332 -0.47 -14.56 -38.14
CA ILE A 332 0.26 -15.79 -38.43
C ILE A 332 1.73 -15.61 -38.04
N ILE A 333 2.21 -16.50 -37.17
CA ILE A 333 3.63 -16.73 -36.92
C ILE A 333 4.08 -17.85 -37.83
N SER A 334 5.20 -17.66 -38.52
CA SER A 334 5.69 -18.56 -39.57
C SER A 334 7.22 -18.57 -39.59
N GLY A 335 7.79 -19.37 -40.49
CA GLY A 335 9.23 -19.59 -40.57
C GLY A 335 9.64 -20.91 -39.94
N LYS A 336 10.82 -21.40 -40.31
CA LYS A 336 11.31 -22.73 -39.89
C LYS A 336 11.55 -22.78 -38.38
N PHE A 337 11.87 -21.63 -37.79
CA PHE A 337 12.16 -21.42 -36.38
C PHE A 337 11.20 -20.41 -35.76
N CYS A 338 10.02 -20.20 -36.35
CA CYS A 338 9.02 -19.21 -35.92
C CYS A 338 9.55 -17.77 -35.84
N GLU A 339 10.48 -17.44 -36.73
CA GLU A 339 11.17 -16.16 -36.80
C GLU A 339 10.35 -15.04 -37.47
N CYS A 340 9.32 -15.39 -38.25
CA CYS A 340 8.54 -14.44 -39.02
C CYS A 340 7.12 -14.27 -38.46
N ASP A 341 6.58 -13.07 -38.61
CA ASP A 341 5.16 -12.81 -38.41
C ASP A 341 4.62 -11.82 -39.46
N ASN A 342 3.29 -11.76 -39.61
CA ASN A 342 2.61 -10.83 -40.51
C ASN A 342 1.93 -9.67 -39.77
N PHE A 343 2.25 -9.41 -38.49
CA PHE A 343 1.53 -8.45 -37.65
C PHE A 343 2.42 -7.52 -36.82
N SER A 344 3.73 -7.76 -36.75
CA SER A 344 4.70 -6.93 -36.02
C SER A 344 5.35 -5.84 -36.87
N CYS A 345 4.84 -5.56 -38.07
CA CYS A 345 5.31 -4.43 -38.86
C CYS A 345 4.92 -3.07 -38.27
N GLU A 346 5.57 -2.00 -38.72
CA GLU A 346 5.28 -0.65 -38.26
C GLU A 346 3.85 -0.19 -38.58
N ARG A 347 3.25 0.52 -37.63
CA ARG A 347 1.88 1.04 -37.71
C ARG A 347 1.87 2.56 -37.77
N ARG A 348 1.04 3.11 -38.65
CA ARG A 348 0.71 4.55 -38.66
C ARG A 348 -0.78 4.75 -38.45
N LYS A 349 -1.12 5.65 -37.52
CA LYS A 349 -2.50 5.84 -37.02
C LYS A 349 -3.17 4.51 -36.64
N ASN A 350 -2.40 3.63 -36.00
CA ASN A 350 -2.79 2.29 -35.57
C ASN A 350 -3.11 1.27 -36.69
N VAL A 351 -2.81 1.60 -37.96
CA VAL A 351 -2.99 0.71 -39.11
C VAL A 351 -1.65 0.14 -39.56
N LEU A 352 -1.57 -1.18 -39.74
CA LEU A 352 -0.38 -1.91 -40.17
C LEU A 352 0.01 -1.53 -41.61
N CYS A 353 1.27 -1.16 -41.83
CA CYS A 353 1.80 -0.73 -43.12
C CYS A 353 0.94 0.34 -43.83
N SER A 354 0.31 1.22 -43.04
CA SER A 354 -0.61 2.27 -43.52
C SER A 354 -1.84 1.77 -44.28
N GLY A 355 -2.15 0.47 -44.15
CA GLY A 355 -3.33 -0.17 -44.73
C GLY A 355 -3.02 -0.98 -45.98
N PRO A 356 -3.95 -1.87 -46.39
CA PRO A 356 -3.74 -2.77 -47.51
C PRO A 356 -3.56 -2.03 -48.83
N ASP A 357 -4.03 -0.78 -48.96
CA ASP A 357 -3.85 0.04 -50.16
C ASP A 357 -2.45 0.65 -50.28
N HIS A 358 -1.66 0.62 -49.19
CA HIS A 358 -0.34 1.23 -49.10
C HIS A 358 0.79 0.19 -49.02
N GLY A 359 0.58 -0.94 -48.33
CA GLY A 359 1.59 -1.98 -48.21
C GLY A 359 1.06 -3.26 -47.55
N THR A 360 1.88 -4.31 -47.60
CA THR A 360 1.60 -5.61 -46.95
C THR A 360 2.72 -5.94 -45.97
N CYS A 361 2.41 -6.53 -44.83
CA CYS A 361 3.40 -6.95 -43.84
C CYS A 361 3.92 -8.35 -44.17
N GLU A 362 5.21 -8.47 -44.46
CA GLU A 362 5.88 -9.74 -44.76
C GLU A 362 7.10 -9.89 -43.83
N CYS A 363 7.08 -10.92 -42.98
CA CYS A 363 8.13 -11.22 -41.99
C CYS A 363 8.59 -9.96 -41.23
N SER A 364 7.65 -9.29 -40.58
CA SER A 364 7.88 -8.08 -39.77
C SER A 364 8.44 -6.86 -40.53
N HIS A 365 8.42 -6.87 -41.87
CA HIS A 365 8.74 -5.71 -42.71
C HIS A 365 7.58 -5.32 -43.64
N CYS A 366 7.35 -4.01 -43.79
CA CYS A 366 6.33 -3.52 -44.72
C CYS A 366 6.87 -3.48 -46.15
N VAL A 367 6.20 -4.22 -47.05
CA VAL A 367 6.42 -4.16 -48.49
C VAL A 367 5.43 -3.16 -49.09
N CYS A 368 5.95 -2.00 -49.51
CA CYS A 368 5.11 -0.90 -50.00
C CYS A 368 4.63 -1.10 -51.43
N LYS A 369 3.38 -0.70 -51.68
CA LYS A 369 2.79 -0.64 -53.01
C LYS A 369 3.33 0.57 -53.80
N PRO A 370 3.29 0.53 -55.14
CA PRO A 370 3.80 1.62 -55.97
C PRO A 370 3.22 2.99 -55.59
N GLY A 371 4.08 4.02 -55.47
CA GLY A 371 3.71 5.37 -55.05
C GLY A 371 3.78 5.63 -53.53
N TRP A 372 4.11 4.60 -52.74
CA TRP A 372 4.33 4.68 -51.29
C TRP A 372 5.73 4.19 -50.92
N THR A 373 6.34 4.85 -49.95
CA THR A 373 7.68 4.57 -49.42
C THR A 373 7.69 4.72 -47.89
N GLY A 374 8.84 4.48 -47.26
CA GLY A 374 9.00 4.52 -45.81
C GLY A 374 8.80 3.15 -45.14
N SER A 375 9.34 2.99 -43.93
CA SER A 375 9.31 1.74 -43.16
C SER A 375 7.88 1.26 -42.81
N ALA A 376 6.91 2.18 -42.79
CA ALA A 376 5.50 1.91 -42.56
C ALA A 376 4.61 2.15 -43.79
N CYS A 377 5.19 2.34 -44.99
CA CYS A 377 4.48 2.70 -46.23
C CYS A 377 3.56 3.92 -46.12
N ASP A 378 3.93 4.87 -45.25
CA ASP A 378 3.17 6.07 -44.93
C ASP A 378 3.57 7.27 -45.77
N CYS A 379 4.71 7.18 -46.45
CA CYS A 379 5.28 8.28 -47.19
C CYS A 379 4.82 8.22 -48.64
N ARG A 380 4.16 9.28 -49.11
CA ARG A 380 3.78 9.38 -50.52
C ARG A 380 4.99 9.79 -51.35
N GLU A 381 5.22 9.10 -52.46
CA GLU A 381 6.35 9.38 -53.37
C GLU A 381 6.12 10.65 -54.21
N SER A 382 4.86 11.01 -54.47
CA SER A 382 4.49 12.24 -55.22
C SER A 382 4.60 13.50 -54.36
N THR A 383 5.14 14.58 -54.96
CA THR A 383 5.27 15.91 -54.38
C THR A 383 4.16 16.89 -54.79
N ASP A 384 3.16 16.42 -55.54
CA ASP A 384 2.11 17.26 -56.13
C ASP A 384 1.30 18.04 -55.09
N THR A 385 1.13 17.46 -53.89
CA THR A 385 0.38 18.08 -52.77
C THR A 385 1.14 19.20 -52.07
N CYS A 386 2.44 19.35 -52.34
CA CYS A 386 3.31 20.40 -51.81
C CYS A 386 3.42 21.61 -52.76
N MET A 387 2.79 21.55 -53.94
CA MET A 387 2.76 22.65 -54.91
C MET A 387 1.66 23.67 -54.58
N PRO A 388 1.95 24.98 -54.65
CA PRO A 388 0.94 26.02 -54.50
C PRO A 388 -0.12 25.97 -55.63
N PRO A 389 -1.40 26.32 -55.36
CA PRO A 389 -2.49 26.26 -56.35
C PRO A 389 -2.28 27.13 -57.60
N ASN A 390 -1.47 28.19 -57.47
CA ASN A 390 -1.22 29.16 -58.55
C ASN A 390 0.07 28.85 -59.33
N GLY A 391 0.71 27.71 -59.07
CA GLY A 391 2.07 27.41 -59.53
C GLY A 391 3.12 28.20 -58.75
N GLY A 392 4.31 27.64 -58.60
CA GLY A 392 5.40 28.23 -57.82
C GLY A 392 6.42 27.20 -57.37
N GLU A 393 7.30 27.59 -56.46
CA GLU A 393 8.28 26.69 -55.83
C GLU A 393 7.60 25.76 -54.81
N LEU A 394 8.18 24.57 -54.64
CA LEU A 394 7.70 23.58 -53.68
C LEU A 394 7.67 24.19 -52.28
N CYS A 395 6.55 24.05 -51.57
CA CYS A 395 6.36 24.66 -50.25
C CYS A 395 6.63 26.17 -50.22
N SER A 396 6.29 26.86 -51.32
CA SER A 396 6.48 28.30 -51.49
C SER A 396 7.93 28.77 -51.26
N GLY A 397 8.93 27.89 -51.42
CA GLY A 397 10.35 28.15 -51.16
C GLY A 397 10.75 28.17 -49.68
N ASN A 398 9.78 28.08 -48.77
CA ASN A 398 9.96 28.28 -47.32
C ASN A 398 9.92 26.97 -46.52
N GLY A 399 10.11 25.83 -47.18
CA GLY A 399 10.05 24.51 -46.56
C GLY A 399 10.62 23.41 -47.44
N GLU A 400 10.68 22.20 -46.89
CA GLU A 400 11.03 20.98 -47.63
C GLU A 400 9.80 20.06 -47.69
N CYS A 401 9.53 19.45 -48.84
CA CYS A 401 8.40 18.52 -48.98
C CYS A 401 8.83 17.13 -48.57
N GLU A 402 8.30 16.66 -47.44
CA GLU A 402 8.52 15.31 -46.94
C GLU A 402 7.19 14.55 -47.00
N CYS A 403 7.16 13.43 -47.71
CA CYS A 403 5.98 12.56 -47.80
C CYS A 403 4.70 13.24 -48.31
N GLY A 404 4.84 14.19 -49.24
CA GLY A 404 3.72 14.96 -49.79
C GLY A 404 3.19 16.05 -48.83
N VAL A 405 3.91 16.38 -47.76
CA VAL A 405 3.58 17.46 -46.81
C VAL A 405 4.75 18.41 -46.66
N CYS A 406 4.47 19.71 -46.70
CA CYS A 406 5.49 20.73 -46.52
C CYS A 406 5.94 20.89 -45.06
N LYS A 407 7.22 20.67 -44.79
CA LYS A 407 7.91 20.99 -43.55
C LYS A 407 8.48 22.40 -43.63
N CYS A 408 7.75 23.34 -43.05
CA CYS A 408 8.12 24.75 -43.10
C CYS A 408 9.36 25.05 -42.24
N LYS A 409 10.28 25.84 -42.78
CA LYS A 409 11.52 26.26 -42.10
C LYS A 409 11.18 27.16 -40.90
N SER A 410 12.00 27.06 -39.87
CA SER A 410 11.96 27.95 -38.70
C SER A 410 13.30 28.69 -38.64
N THR A 411 13.27 30.01 -38.83
CA THR A 411 14.46 30.87 -38.72
C THR A 411 14.41 31.65 -37.40
N PRO A 412 15.52 32.29 -36.97
CA PRO A 412 15.52 33.15 -35.80
C PRO A 412 14.55 34.35 -35.92
N GLU A 413 14.24 34.78 -37.14
CA GLU A 413 13.26 35.84 -37.41
C GLU A 413 11.81 35.34 -37.44
N GLY A 414 11.57 34.01 -37.45
CA GLY A 414 10.21 33.50 -37.41
C GLY A 414 9.95 32.08 -37.91
N ARG A 415 8.72 31.62 -37.68
CA ARG A 415 8.24 30.30 -38.13
C ARG A 415 7.22 30.42 -39.26
N TYR A 416 7.51 29.80 -40.40
CA TYR A 416 6.55 29.68 -41.50
C TYR A 416 5.52 28.57 -41.20
N SER A 417 4.28 28.76 -41.66
CA SER A 417 3.13 27.90 -41.42
C SER A 417 2.17 27.93 -42.62
N GLY A 418 1.17 27.05 -42.67
CA GLY A 418 0.27 26.89 -43.82
C GLY A 418 0.54 25.59 -44.59
N LYS A 419 -0.38 25.20 -45.50
CA LYS A 419 -0.34 23.89 -46.17
C LYS A 419 0.89 23.76 -47.09
N VAL A 420 1.33 24.88 -47.64
CA VAL A 420 2.51 25.01 -48.51
C VAL A 420 3.47 26.09 -47.97
N CYS A 421 3.48 26.31 -46.65
CA CYS A 421 4.36 27.27 -45.96
C CYS A 421 4.19 28.74 -46.37
N GLU A 422 2.95 29.13 -46.66
CA GLU A 422 2.58 30.44 -47.17
C GLU A 422 2.40 31.55 -46.11
N LYS A 423 2.38 31.22 -44.81
CA LYS A 423 2.09 32.17 -43.70
C LYS A 423 3.30 32.36 -42.78
N CYS A 424 3.68 33.59 -42.44
CA CYS A 424 4.74 33.90 -41.45
C CYS A 424 4.25 34.91 -40.39
N PRO A 425 3.80 34.47 -39.21
CA PRO A 425 3.26 35.36 -38.17
C PRO A 425 4.31 36.24 -37.47
N THR A 426 5.58 35.83 -37.51
CA THR A 426 6.70 36.43 -36.75
C THR A 426 7.64 37.27 -37.60
N CYS A 427 7.43 37.31 -38.92
CA CYS A 427 8.17 38.20 -39.80
C CYS A 427 7.79 39.66 -39.48
N ALA A 428 8.70 40.38 -38.80
CA ALA A 428 8.64 41.81 -38.43
C ALA A 428 7.24 42.39 -38.10
N GLY A 429 6.67 41.98 -36.96
CA GLY A 429 5.58 42.71 -36.31
C GLY A 429 6.08 43.89 -35.45
N ARG A 430 5.17 44.74 -34.96
CA ARG A 430 5.48 45.99 -34.22
C ARG A 430 5.76 45.80 -32.71
N CYS A 431 5.83 44.56 -32.19
CA CYS A 431 5.99 44.31 -30.74
C CYS A 431 7.18 45.05 -30.11
N LEU A 432 8.33 45.08 -30.80
CA LEU A 432 9.55 45.76 -30.31
C LEU A 432 9.39 47.28 -30.29
N GLU A 433 8.68 47.85 -31.27
CA GLU A 433 8.39 49.29 -31.33
C GLU A 433 7.44 49.71 -30.20
N LEU A 434 6.41 48.89 -29.93
CA LEU A 434 5.34 49.23 -28.98
C LEU A 434 5.75 48.99 -27.52
N LYS A 435 6.76 48.14 -27.28
CA LYS A 435 7.25 47.74 -25.95
C LYS A 435 7.45 48.94 -25.01
N HIS A 436 8.23 49.93 -25.43
CA HIS A 436 8.62 51.05 -24.57
C HIS A 436 7.45 52.00 -24.28
N CYS A 437 6.53 52.18 -25.24
CA CYS A 437 5.35 53.02 -25.07
C CYS A 437 4.31 52.38 -24.16
N VAL A 438 4.06 51.06 -24.30
CA VAL A 438 3.16 50.34 -23.39
C VAL A 438 3.70 50.38 -21.96
N GLN A 439 5.01 50.19 -21.78
CA GLN A 439 5.64 50.17 -20.46
C GLN A 439 5.52 51.53 -19.74
N CYS A 440 5.77 52.65 -20.45
CA CYS A 440 5.68 53.98 -19.84
C CYS A 440 4.24 54.44 -19.60
N GLN A 441 3.32 54.20 -20.55
CA GLN A 441 1.93 54.66 -20.43
C GLN A 441 1.10 53.85 -19.42
N MET A 442 1.32 52.53 -19.30
CA MET A 442 0.58 51.69 -18.36
C MET A 442 1.18 51.65 -16.96
N TYR A 443 2.50 51.46 -16.86
CA TYR A 443 3.14 51.12 -15.58
C TYR A 443 4.05 52.21 -15.03
N LYS A 444 4.28 53.29 -15.80
CA LYS A 444 5.19 54.40 -15.45
C LYS A 444 6.62 53.95 -15.14
N THR A 445 7.07 52.89 -15.81
CA THR A 445 8.42 52.31 -15.70
C THR A 445 9.07 52.20 -17.07
N GLY A 446 10.31 51.72 -17.16
CA GLY A 446 11.02 51.60 -18.43
C GLY A 446 11.90 52.79 -18.82
N GLU A 447 12.46 52.70 -20.01
CA GLU A 447 13.35 53.71 -20.61
C GLU A 447 12.67 55.09 -20.77
N PHE A 448 11.36 55.11 -21.02
CA PHE A 448 10.55 56.33 -21.14
C PHE A 448 9.77 56.67 -19.87
N LYS A 449 10.22 56.25 -18.68
CA LYS A 449 9.53 56.51 -17.39
C LYS A 449 9.27 57.99 -17.08
N ASP A 450 10.07 58.91 -17.63
CA ASP A 450 9.88 60.35 -17.45
C ASP A 450 8.66 60.81 -18.27
N GLU A 451 7.68 61.50 -17.64
CA GLU A 451 6.41 61.87 -18.29
C GLU A 451 6.61 62.68 -19.59
N ASP A 452 7.60 63.58 -19.62
CA ASP A 452 7.92 64.38 -20.81
C ASP A 452 8.47 63.53 -21.98
N LYS A 453 9.23 62.47 -21.68
CA LYS A 453 9.80 61.56 -22.70
C LYS A 453 8.76 60.57 -23.21
N CYS A 454 7.91 60.04 -22.33
CA CYS A 454 6.78 59.21 -22.71
C CYS A 454 5.82 60.00 -23.60
N ALA A 455 5.53 61.26 -23.24
CA ALA A 455 4.63 62.10 -24.03
C ALA A 455 5.21 62.46 -25.40
N ALA A 456 6.50 62.83 -25.47
CA ALA A 456 7.15 63.18 -26.73
C ALA A 456 7.23 62.01 -27.73
N ASN A 457 7.46 60.78 -27.25
CA ASN A 457 7.69 59.62 -28.11
C ASN A 457 6.43 58.75 -28.36
N CYS A 458 5.40 58.83 -27.50
CA CYS A 458 4.28 57.87 -27.52
C CYS A 458 2.88 58.50 -27.57
N SER A 459 2.68 59.78 -27.22
CA SER A 459 1.33 60.37 -27.07
C SER A 459 0.51 60.50 -28.36
N ASN A 460 1.15 60.44 -29.54
CA ASN A 460 0.45 60.57 -30.82
C ASN A 460 0.21 59.22 -31.54
N THR A 461 0.58 58.10 -30.93
CA THR A 461 0.61 56.79 -31.60
C THR A 461 -0.57 55.91 -31.21
N PHE A 462 -0.85 55.75 -29.92
CA PHE A 462 -2.00 55.00 -29.36
C PHE A 462 -2.10 55.26 -27.84
N VAL A 463 -3.21 54.82 -27.22
CA VAL A 463 -3.34 54.73 -25.76
C VAL A 463 -3.74 53.28 -25.43
N PRO A 464 -2.95 52.55 -24.62
CA PRO A 464 -3.23 51.16 -24.28
C PRO A 464 -4.47 51.04 -23.39
N ILE A 465 -5.28 50.03 -23.67
CA ILE A 465 -6.49 49.69 -22.89
C ILE A 465 -6.09 48.63 -21.86
N GLY A 466 -6.38 48.89 -20.58
CA GLY A 466 -6.03 47.98 -19.48
C GLY A 466 -7.03 46.82 -19.32
N GLU A 467 -6.55 45.59 -19.45
CA GLU A 467 -7.31 44.35 -19.20
C GLU A 467 -6.75 43.57 -18.00
N GLU A 468 -7.60 42.83 -17.27
CA GLU A 468 -7.13 41.98 -16.17
C GLU A 468 -6.26 40.81 -16.67
N LYS A 469 -6.62 40.22 -17.82
CA LYS A 469 -5.87 39.14 -18.48
C LYS A 469 -6.00 39.25 -20.00
N ILE A 470 -4.88 39.11 -20.69
CA ILE A 470 -4.83 39.14 -22.16
C ILE A 470 -5.14 37.74 -22.71
N VAL A 471 -6.20 37.65 -23.52
CA VAL A 471 -6.60 36.43 -24.27
C VAL A 471 -6.56 36.75 -25.76
N ILE A 472 -5.96 35.86 -26.57
CA ILE A 472 -5.91 35.99 -28.03
C ILE A 472 -7.19 35.40 -28.62
N ASP A 473 -7.87 36.16 -29.46
CA ASP A 473 -8.99 35.68 -30.29
C ASP A 473 -8.45 35.21 -31.64
N GLU A 474 -8.38 33.89 -31.89
CA GLU A 474 -7.78 33.34 -33.13
C GLU A 474 -8.52 33.73 -34.43
N GLU A 475 -9.75 34.26 -34.34
CA GLU A 475 -10.52 34.73 -35.50
C GLU A 475 -10.24 36.19 -35.87
N LYS A 476 -9.61 36.96 -34.98
CA LYS A 476 -9.18 38.34 -35.20
C LYS A 476 -7.65 38.31 -35.23
N ASP A 477 -7.02 38.88 -36.25
CA ASP A 477 -5.57 38.83 -36.49
C ASP A 477 -4.76 39.56 -35.39
N GLU A 478 -4.82 39.05 -34.15
CA GLU A 478 -4.30 39.61 -32.92
C GLU A 478 -2.93 39.02 -32.62
N LEU A 479 -1.94 39.89 -32.42
CA LEU A 479 -0.56 39.51 -32.15
C LEU A 479 -0.21 39.76 -30.68
N LEU A 480 0.22 38.70 -29.99
CA LEU A 480 0.60 38.74 -28.58
C LEU A 480 2.09 39.08 -28.42
N CYS A 481 2.38 40.02 -27.51
CA CYS A 481 3.72 40.43 -27.14
C CYS A 481 3.93 40.24 -25.62
N ILE A 482 5.02 39.59 -25.23
CA ILE A 482 5.38 39.33 -23.82
C ILE A 482 6.80 39.85 -23.57
N PHE A 483 6.98 40.62 -22.50
CA PHE A 483 8.27 41.16 -22.11
C PHE A 483 8.47 41.14 -20.59
N PHE A 484 9.72 41.33 -20.17
CA PHE A 484 10.13 41.53 -18.79
C PHE A 484 10.67 42.95 -18.63
N ASP A 485 10.40 43.55 -17.48
CA ASP A 485 10.94 44.86 -17.11
C ASP A 485 12.21 44.75 -16.27
N GLU A 486 12.70 45.89 -15.79
CA GLU A 486 13.92 46.00 -14.97
C GLU A 486 13.79 45.40 -13.57
N ASP A 487 12.56 45.17 -13.08
CA ASP A 487 12.27 44.57 -11.78
C ASP A 487 12.00 43.05 -11.88
N ASP A 488 12.34 42.44 -13.02
CA ASP A 488 12.00 41.06 -13.41
C ASP A 488 10.48 40.77 -13.36
N CYS A 489 9.65 41.80 -13.46
CA CYS A 489 8.21 41.63 -13.57
C CYS A 489 7.82 41.41 -15.02
N LYS A 490 6.95 40.42 -15.23
CA LYS A 490 6.42 40.08 -16.54
C LYS A 490 5.22 40.97 -16.88
N TYR A 491 5.23 41.53 -18.08
CA TYR A 491 4.10 42.27 -18.62
C TYR A 491 3.74 41.81 -20.03
N THR A 492 2.44 41.74 -20.30
CA THR A 492 1.87 41.17 -21.53
C THR A 492 0.92 42.16 -22.17
N PHE A 493 0.97 42.26 -23.50
CA PHE A 493 0.01 43.04 -24.28
C PHE A 493 -0.26 42.39 -25.63
N LYS A 494 -1.41 42.68 -26.24
CA LYS A 494 -1.74 42.31 -27.62
C LYS A 494 -2.03 43.55 -28.45
N TYR A 495 -1.80 43.47 -29.75
CA TYR A 495 -2.20 44.52 -30.68
C TYR A 495 -2.84 43.95 -31.95
N SER A 496 -3.71 44.75 -32.55
CA SER A 496 -4.35 44.48 -33.83
C SER A 496 -4.47 45.77 -34.64
N GLU A 497 -4.46 45.65 -35.96
CA GLU A 497 -4.62 46.79 -36.86
C GLU A 497 -5.97 46.68 -37.58
N VAL A 498 -6.95 47.45 -37.12
CA VAL A 498 -8.32 47.42 -37.65
C VAL A 498 -8.58 48.73 -38.39
N ASN A 499 -8.85 48.66 -39.70
CA ASN A 499 -9.08 49.83 -40.56
C ASN A 499 -7.94 50.87 -40.55
N GLY A 500 -6.68 50.43 -40.44
CA GLY A 500 -5.49 51.29 -40.42
C GLY A 500 -5.29 52.05 -39.09
N LYS A 501 -5.99 51.65 -38.03
CA LYS A 501 -5.81 52.18 -36.67
C LYS A 501 -5.25 51.08 -35.77
N LEU A 502 -4.20 51.42 -35.03
CA LEU A 502 -3.55 50.52 -34.08
C LEU A 502 -4.32 50.48 -32.76
N GLU A 503 -4.81 49.30 -32.38
CA GLU A 503 -5.44 49.04 -31.08
C GLU A 503 -4.51 48.17 -30.23
N VAL A 504 -4.24 48.58 -28.99
CA VAL A 504 -3.30 47.91 -28.07
C VAL A 504 -3.98 47.66 -26.73
N HIS A 505 -3.97 46.41 -26.30
CA HIS A 505 -4.57 45.95 -25.04
C HIS A 505 -3.46 45.41 -24.15
N ALA A 506 -3.29 45.95 -22.95
CA ALA A 506 -2.21 45.61 -22.03
C ALA A 506 -2.75 45.18 -20.67
N GLN A 507 -2.04 44.29 -19.99
CA GLN A 507 -2.42 43.84 -18.66
C GLN A 507 -2.42 45.01 -17.64
N GLN A 508 -3.35 45.04 -16.69
CA GLN A 508 -3.40 46.13 -15.70
C GLN A 508 -2.29 46.04 -14.65
N GLU A 509 -2.04 44.83 -14.12
CA GLU A 509 -1.00 44.57 -13.14
C GLU A 509 0.09 43.67 -13.71
N ARG A 510 1.36 44.00 -13.41
CA ARG A 510 2.52 43.21 -13.80
C ARG A 510 2.68 42.00 -12.87
N GLU A 511 3.07 40.86 -13.41
CA GLU A 511 3.33 39.65 -12.62
C GLU A 511 4.75 39.71 -12.04
N CYS A 512 4.88 40.09 -10.76
CA CYS A 512 6.17 40.21 -10.06
C CYS A 512 6.40 39.07 -9.03
N PRO A 513 7.65 38.62 -8.82
CA PRO A 513 7.98 37.62 -7.80
C PRO A 513 7.83 38.14 -6.35
N PRO A 514 7.44 37.30 -5.37
CA PRO A 514 7.23 37.72 -3.98
C PRO A 514 8.55 38.05 -3.25
N LYS A 515 8.57 39.15 -2.48
CA LYS A 515 9.75 39.58 -1.69
C LYS A 515 9.88 38.74 -0.41
N VAL A 516 11.01 38.04 -0.23
CA VAL A 516 11.29 37.18 0.93
C VAL A 516 11.99 37.97 2.05
N PHE A 517 11.48 37.92 3.30
CA PHE A 517 12.06 38.62 4.45
C PHE A 517 13.25 37.86 5.08
N MET A 518 14.43 38.02 4.48
CA MET A 518 15.66 37.31 4.87
C MET A 518 16.08 37.52 6.33
N LEU A 519 15.90 38.73 6.90
CA LEU A 519 16.35 39.06 8.25
C LEU A 519 15.62 38.24 9.34
N GLY A 520 14.32 38.00 9.16
CA GLY A 520 13.49 37.27 10.13
C GLY A 520 13.86 35.79 10.21
N ILE A 521 14.22 35.19 9.07
CA ILE A 521 14.65 33.79 9.00
C ILE A 521 15.97 33.62 9.75
N VAL A 522 16.94 34.51 9.51
CA VAL A 522 18.27 34.44 10.16
C VAL A 522 18.16 34.61 11.68
N LEU A 523 17.38 35.59 12.17
CA LEU A 523 17.21 35.81 13.60
C LEU A 523 16.47 34.66 14.31
N GLY A 524 15.47 34.06 13.64
CA GLY A 524 14.73 32.91 14.19
C GLY A 524 15.61 31.68 14.40
N VAL A 525 16.49 31.38 13.45
CA VAL A 525 17.40 30.23 13.54
C VAL A 525 18.43 30.42 14.66
N ILE A 526 19.01 31.62 14.80
CA ILE A 526 19.98 31.91 15.85
C ILE A 526 19.36 31.75 17.25
N ALA A 527 18.14 32.27 17.44
CA ALA A 527 17.44 32.17 18.73
C ALA A 527 17.15 30.71 19.13
N ALA A 528 16.75 29.87 18.17
CA ALA A 528 16.48 28.45 18.42
C ALA A 528 17.73 27.68 18.87
N ILE A 529 18.87 27.90 18.22
CA ILE A 529 20.14 27.24 18.57
C ILE A 529 20.57 27.59 20.00
N VAL A 530 20.46 28.87 20.39
CA VAL A 530 20.83 29.34 21.73
C VAL A 530 19.94 28.72 22.81
N LEU A 531 18.62 28.64 22.58
CA LEU A 531 17.67 28.06 23.53
C LEU A 531 17.91 26.56 23.75
N VAL A 532 18.18 25.80 22.68
CA VAL A 532 18.50 24.37 22.77
C VAL A 532 19.80 24.15 23.54
N GLY A 533 20.83 24.96 23.28
CA GLY A 533 22.10 24.90 24.01
C GLY A 533 21.93 25.15 25.52
N LEU A 534 21.14 26.16 25.89
CA LEU A 534 20.85 26.45 27.30
C LEU A 534 20.07 25.32 27.99
N ALA A 535 19.09 24.72 27.31
CA ALA A 535 18.31 23.61 27.85
C ALA A 535 19.21 22.39 28.14
N ILE A 536 20.14 22.06 27.24
CA ILE A 536 21.09 20.96 27.42
C ILE A 536 22.04 21.24 28.60
N LEU A 537 22.55 22.47 28.74
CA LEU A 537 23.41 22.84 29.87
C LEU A 537 22.68 22.76 31.21
N LEU A 538 21.41 23.18 31.27
CA LEU A 538 20.57 23.05 32.46
C LEU A 538 20.30 21.59 32.81
N LEU A 539 20.01 20.75 31.82
CA LEU A 539 19.80 19.32 32.01
C LEU A 539 21.08 18.63 32.52
N TRP A 540 22.24 18.95 31.93
CA TRP A 540 23.52 18.44 32.37
C TRP A 540 23.86 18.89 33.80
N LYS A 541 23.62 20.16 34.14
CA LYS A 541 23.83 20.68 35.49
C LYS A 541 22.91 20.00 36.51
N LEU A 542 21.65 19.74 36.15
CA LEU A 542 20.71 19.02 36.99
C LEU A 542 21.19 17.58 37.26
N LEU A 543 21.55 16.85 36.21
CA LEU A 543 21.98 15.45 36.30
C LEU A 543 23.27 15.31 37.11
N THR A 544 24.27 16.17 36.86
CA THR A 544 25.53 16.19 37.62
C THR A 544 25.30 16.52 39.09
N THR A 545 24.43 17.50 39.40
CA THR A 545 24.10 17.84 40.79
C THR A 545 23.39 16.69 41.51
N ILE A 546 22.51 15.94 40.84
CA ILE A 546 21.86 14.76 41.41
C ILE A 546 22.87 13.65 41.65
N HIS A 547 23.79 13.41 40.71
CA HIS A 547 24.82 12.40 40.82
C HIS A 547 25.80 12.70 41.97
N ASP A 548 26.34 13.93 42.02
CA ASP A 548 27.23 14.38 43.10
C ASP A 548 26.57 14.28 44.47
N ARG A 549 25.28 14.61 44.58
CA ARG A 549 24.54 14.51 45.85
C ARG A 549 24.34 13.06 46.29
N ARG A 550 24.15 12.13 45.35
CA ARG A 550 24.08 10.69 45.63
C ARG A 550 25.44 10.13 46.05
N GLU A 551 26.51 10.49 45.34
CA GLU A 551 27.87 10.06 45.67
C GLU A 551 28.32 10.64 47.02
N PHE A 552 27.99 11.90 47.33
CA PHE A 552 28.26 12.49 48.63
C PHE A 552 27.53 11.75 49.76
N ALA A 553 26.25 11.42 49.58
CA ALA A 553 25.49 10.63 50.57
C ALA A 553 26.06 9.21 50.74
N ARG A 554 26.53 8.59 49.66
CA ARG A 554 27.21 7.29 49.69
C ARG A 554 28.54 7.38 50.45
N PHE A 555 29.35 8.41 50.18
CA PHE A 555 30.60 8.67 50.87
C PHE A 555 30.39 8.91 52.38
N GLU A 556 29.38 9.68 52.79
CA GLU A 556 29.06 9.86 54.21
C GLU A 556 28.65 8.55 54.89
N LYS A 557 27.87 7.71 54.19
CA LYS A 557 27.47 6.37 54.68
C LYS A 557 28.68 5.45 54.84
N GLU A 558 29.60 5.43 53.87
CA GLU A 558 30.85 4.66 53.94
C GLU A 558 31.76 5.18 55.06
N ARG A 559 31.87 6.49 55.25
CA ARG A 559 32.62 7.10 56.36
C ARG A 559 32.02 6.76 57.74
N MET A 560 30.70 6.73 57.87
CA MET A 560 30.01 6.31 59.10
C MET A 560 30.23 4.82 59.40
N ASN A 561 30.24 3.97 58.37
CA ASN A 561 30.51 2.54 58.50
C ASN A 561 32.00 2.22 58.73
N ALA A 562 32.90 3.13 58.36
CA ALA A 562 34.34 3.04 58.59
C ALA A 562 34.79 3.52 59.98
N LYS A 563 33.89 3.59 60.98
CA LYS A 563 34.30 3.61 62.38
C LYS A 563 34.77 2.21 62.78
N TRP A 564 36.09 2.03 62.72
CA TRP A 564 36.79 0.85 63.21
C TRP A 564 36.40 0.56 64.67
N ASP A 565 36.03 -0.70 64.90
CA ASP A 565 35.83 -1.29 66.22
C ASP A 565 37.16 -1.24 66.98
N THR A 566 37.25 -0.39 68.02
CA THR A 566 38.38 -0.37 68.96
C THR A 566 38.25 -1.52 69.96
N GLY A 567 38.18 -2.75 69.45
CA GLY A 567 38.26 -3.96 70.26
C GLY A 567 39.71 -4.22 70.66
N GLU A 568 40.03 -4.01 71.94
CA GLU A 568 41.34 -4.35 72.50
C GLU A 568 41.68 -5.84 72.28
N ASN A 569 42.92 -6.10 71.90
CA ASN A 569 43.44 -7.44 71.62
C ASN A 569 43.39 -8.32 72.90
N PRO A 570 42.67 -9.46 72.91
CA PRO A 570 42.49 -10.30 74.10
C PRO A 570 43.75 -11.03 74.58
N ILE A 571 44.89 -10.88 73.90
CA ILE A 571 46.20 -11.46 74.29
C ILE A 571 47.13 -10.38 74.89
N TYR A 572 46.75 -9.11 74.89
CA TYR A 572 47.58 -8.03 75.42
C TYR A 572 47.49 -7.93 76.95
N LYS A 573 48.60 -8.17 77.67
CA LYS A 573 48.75 -7.85 79.09
C LYS A 573 49.55 -6.56 79.25
N GLN A 574 48.93 -5.52 79.82
CA GLN A 574 49.66 -4.29 80.17
C GLN A 574 50.77 -4.57 81.18
N ALA A 575 51.96 -4.02 80.94
CA ALA A 575 53.16 -4.19 81.77
C ALA A 575 53.21 -3.26 83.01
N THR A 576 52.07 -2.73 83.45
CA THR A 576 51.98 -1.76 84.55
C THR A 576 50.98 -2.23 85.60
N SER A 577 51.50 -2.62 86.77
CA SER A 577 50.72 -2.87 87.98
C SER A 577 50.58 -1.59 88.80
N THR A 578 49.37 -1.04 88.87
CA THR A 578 49.08 0.16 89.68
C THR A 578 48.75 -0.25 91.11
N PHE A 579 49.55 0.18 92.09
CA PHE A 579 49.25 0.03 93.51
C PHE A 579 48.70 1.35 94.06
N LYS A 580 47.51 1.32 94.67
CA LYS A 580 46.96 2.46 95.42
C LYS A 580 47.70 2.60 96.75
N ASN A 581 48.42 3.71 96.91
CA ASN A 581 49.07 4.09 98.17
C ASN A 581 48.01 4.64 99.15
N PRO A 582 47.76 4.00 100.31
CA PRO A 582 46.76 4.46 101.28
C PRO A 582 47.16 5.72 102.09
N MET A 583 48.36 6.29 101.89
CA MET A 583 48.87 7.41 102.71
C MET A 583 48.83 8.81 102.05
N TYR A 584 48.23 8.98 100.87
CA TYR A 584 48.03 10.31 100.28
C TYR A 584 46.54 10.61 100.08
N ALA A 585 45.90 11.03 101.17
CA ALA A 585 44.70 11.84 101.13
C ALA A 585 45.14 13.30 101.35
N GLY A 586 45.04 14.15 100.33
CA GLY A 586 45.46 15.54 100.45
C GLY A 586 45.17 16.40 99.23
N GLN A 587 44.00 17.07 99.30
CA GLN A 587 43.42 18.14 98.45
C GLN A 587 42.73 17.72 97.15
#